data_AF-A0A1V5GDT5-F1
#
_entry.id   AF-A0A1V5GDT5-F1
#
_cell.length_a   1.000
_cell.length_b   1.000
_cell.length_c   1.000
_cell.angle_alpha   90.00
_cell.angle_beta   90.00
_cell.angle_gamma   90.00
#
_symmetry.space_group_name_H-M   'P 1'
#
loop_
_entity.id
_entity.type
_entity.pdbx_description
1 polymer ?
#
loop_
_entity_poly.entity_id
_entity_poly.type
_entity_poly.pdbx_seq_one_letter_code
_entity_poly.pdbx_strand_id
1 'polypeptide(L)'
;MDKRNRKKKTVDDTVCEIHKFSGYAVLSNCFVRSTNLGCPAIGLLGRVMDLPPEWNFSKAGLIAICPDGETAIDSALNDLKEWGYLEVVVKMPNENPTGRIQTVYKFYEYSAKDTSIPQYDYELETFTVDNAVLNRVKKDSNFTMVSTALLRNKTIPNKLLGLLLKVRSLPDYWHFSMSGLKAICKEGRTAVHNAVNKLIDMGYLVRTQLLSNESVHNCFEYVYSFFDVPVTKEQADELEAETRRKAITIRAGGRAEKPISSKGEKQRVENLYPDIPSAETPLSENHGQYNNNNTLQKNQLRSDKSSIIPSAAIPQVFNGENVEKSNEGYNAEEVEYYTEVVKQNIGYGYLGDWLTVDGRDGYAEADNIVGFIVDEICSTLPYTTLRGTNFPRSVIKSKMLRANIYMVENVLVNMAKVDNIKNFRKYFISALYNEVLTYHFNEGCESRWADNAVAEMYGRAV
;
A
#
# COMPACT_ATOMS: atom_id res chain seq x y z
N MET A 1 -82.17 12.84 2.97
CA MET A 1 -81.19 13.48 2.08
C MET A 1 -79.81 13.11 2.57
N ASP A 2 -78.87 12.55 1.83
CA ASP A 2 -78.91 11.90 0.53
C ASP A 2 -77.63 11.03 0.47
N LYS A 3 -77.73 9.86 -0.16
CA LYS A 3 -76.62 8.93 -0.34
C LYS A 3 -75.59 9.55 -1.29
N ARG A 4 -74.30 9.21 -1.15
CA ARG A 4 -73.42 8.94 -2.31
C ARG A 4 -72.20 8.09 -1.95
N ASN A 5 -72.27 6.84 -2.40
CA ASN A 5 -71.15 5.92 -2.64
C ASN A 5 -70.06 6.55 -3.52
N ARG A 6 -68.79 6.19 -3.28
CA ARG A 6 -67.88 5.68 -4.33
C ARG A 6 -66.71 4.88 -3.74
N LYS A 7 -66.56 3.64 -4.20
CA LYS A 7 -65.42 2.73 -3.95
C LYS A 7 -64.33 2.92 -5.02
N LYS A 8 -63.08 2.66 -4.60
CA LYS A 8 -61.84 2.23 -5.30
C LYS A 8 -61.14 3.19 -6.28
N LYS A 9 -59.82 3.40 -6.06
CA LYS A 9 -58.70 2.91 -6.91
C LYS A 9 -57.33 3.22 -6.23
N THR A 10 -56.38 2.30 -6.42
CA THR A 10 -54.94 2.21 -6.04
C THR A 10 -54.12 3.51 -6.15
N VAL A 11 -52.93 3.67 -5.52
CA VAL A 11 -51.61 3.12 -5.93
C VAL A 11 -50.61 3.09 -4.75
N ASP A 12 -49.83 1.99 -4.65
CA ASP A 12 -48.54 1.93 -3.96
C ASP A 12 -47.57 2.85 -4.69
N ASP A 13 -47.05 3.88 -4.05
CA ASP A 13 -45.84 4.56 -4.52
C ASP A 13 -45.27 5.40 -3.37
N THR A 14 -44.36 4.82 -2.61
CA THR A 14 -43.29 5.66 -2.05
C THR A 14 -42.15 5.58 -3.06
N VAL A 15 -42.20 6.52 -4.00
CA VAL A 15 -41.09 6.83 -4.90
C VAL A 15 -39.90 7.20 -4.01
N CYS A 16 -38.90 6.33 -3.92
CA CYS A 16 -37.57 6.78 -3.57
C CYS A 16 -36.94 7.35 -4.84
N GLU A 17 -37.08 8.65 -5.02
CA GLU A 17 -36.25 9.41 -5.94
C GLU A 17 -34.81 9.36 -5.42
N ILE A 18 -33.97 8.57 -6.10
CA ILE A 18 -32.53 8.68 -5.93
C ILE A 18 -32.12 9.95 -6.67
N HIS A 19 -31.83 11.00 -5.91
CA HIS A 19 -31.07 12.14 -6.39
C HIS A 19 -29.66 11.65 -6.77
N LYS A 20 -29.48 11.30 -8.05
CA LYS A 20 -28.15 11.03 -8.61
C LYS A 20 -27.42 12.38 -8.72
N PHE A 21 -26.48 12.61 -7.81
CA PHE A 21 -25.41 13.57 -8.05
C PHE A 21 -24.50 12.98 -9.12
N SER A 22 -24.40 13.65 -10.26
CA SER A 22 -23.54 13.26 -11.38
C SER A 22 -22.07 13.16 -10.92
N GLY A 23 -21.47 11.97 -10.96
CA GLY A 23 -20.02 11.81 -10.78
C GLY A 23 -19.51 10.46 -10.24
N TYR A 24 -20.36 9.60 -9.64
CA TYR A 24 -19.92 8.36 -8.99
C TYR A 24 -20.68 7.11 -9.47
N ALA A 25 -19.97 5.99 -9.51
CA ALA A 25 -20.47 4.65 -9.77
C ALA A 25 -20.55 3.83 -8.46
N VAL A 26 -21.54 2.94 -8.39
CA VAL A 26 -21.75 2.02 -7.26
C VAL A 26 -21.24 0.63 -7.65
N LEU A 27 -20.09 0.23 -7.11
CA LEU A 27 -19.51 -1.09 -7.34
C LEU A 27 -19.84 -2.04 -6.19
N SER A 28 -20.22 -3.28 -6.53
CA SER A 28 -20.44 -4.34 -5.55
C SER A 28 -19.11 -4.75 -4.90
N ASN A 29 -19.07 -4.87 -3.57
CA ASN A 29 -17.89 -5.38 -2.88
C ASN A 29 -17.59 -6.85 -3.21
N CYS A 30 -18.57 -7.59 -3.74
CA CYS A 30 -18.44 -9.00 -4.10
C CYS A 30 -17.18 -9.26 -4.95
N PHE A 31 -17.03 -8.53 -6.07
CA PHE A 31 -15.86 -8.70 -6.91
C PHE A 31 -14.67 -7.81 -6.49
N VAL A 32 -14.93 -6.61 -5.94
CA VAL A 32 -13.87 -5.65 -5.60
C VAL A 32 -12.99 -6.18 -4.47
N ARG A 33 -13.58 -6.88 -3.49
CA ARG A 33 -12.87 -7.40 -2.33
C ARG A 33 -12.31 -8.81 -2.55
N SER A 34 -12.75 -9.56 -3.56
CA SER A 34 -12.25 -10.91 -3.89
C SER A 34 -10.72 -11.02 -3.83
N THR A 35 -10.18 -11.94 -3.01
CA THR A 35 -8.72 -12.21 -2.97
C THR A 35 -8.27 -13.23 -4.02
N ASN A 36 -9.23 -13.88 -4.69
CA ASN A 36 -9.01 -14.81 -5.79
C ASN A 36 -8.84 -14.11 -7.15
N LEU A 37 -9.47 -12.96 -7.35
CA LEU A 37 -9.30 -12.14 -8.56
C LEU A 37 -8.04 -11.29 -8.48
N GLY A 38 -7.27 -11.25 -9.58
CA GLY A 38 -6.19 -10.29 -9.72
C GLY A 38 -6.69 -8.86 -9.90
N CYS A 39 -5.89 -7.87 -9.49
CA CYS A 39 -6.19 -6.46 -9.72
C CYS A 39 -6.51 -6.12 -11.19
N PRO A 40 -5.87 -6.71 -12.22
CA PRO A 40 -6.27 -6.47 -13.62
C PRO A 40 -7.73 -6.89 -13.89
N ALA A 41 -8.18 -8.02 -13.36
CA ALA A 41 -9.54 -8.51 -13.52
C ALA A 41 -10.55 -7.62 -12.79
N ILE A 42 -10.23 -7.22 -11.54
CA ILE A 42 -11.06 -6.29 -10.75
C ILE A 42 -11.19 -4.93 -11.45
N GLY A 43 -10.08 -4.38 -11.93
CA GLY A 43 -10.07 -3.10 -12.65
C GLY A 43 -10.90 -3.18 -13.94
N LEU A 44 -10.72 -4.25 -14.72
CA LEU A 44 -11.50 -4.47 -15.95
C LEU A 44 -13.00 -4.58 -15.65
N LEU A 45 -13.38 -5.40 -14.66
CA LEU A 45 -14.77 -5.59 -14.27
C LEU A 45 -15.39 -4.28 -13.75
N GLY A 46 -14.65 -3.51 -12.95
CA GLY A 46 -15.08 -2.19 -12.47
C GLY A 46 -15.40 -1.23 -13.63
N ARG A 47 -14.61 -1.23 -14.70
CA ARG A 47 -14.90 -0.43 -15.91
C ARG A 47 -16.15 -0.91 -16.62
N VAL A 48 -16.30 -2.23 -16.80
CA VAL A 48 -17.47 -2.82 -17.46
C VAL A 48 -18.76 -2.49 -16.71
N MET A 49 -18.73 -2.47 -15.37
CA MET A 49 -19.90 -2.19 -14.53
C MET A 49 -20.33 -0.71 -14.54
N ASP A 50 -19.45 0.22 -14.94
CA ASP A 50 -19.82 1.64 -15.15
C ASP A 50 -20.42 1.91 -16.54
N LEU A 51 -20.34 0.92 -17.46
CA LEU A 51 -20.95 1.05 -18.78
C LEU A 51 -22.48 0.93 -18.71
N PRO A 52 -23.21 1.61 -19.60
CA PRO A 52 -24.67 1.48 -19.65
C PRO A 52 -25.13 0.05 -19.94
N PRO A 53 -26.28 -0.41 -19.39
CA PRO A 53 -26.79 -1.77 -19.59
C PRO A 53 -27.05 -2.14 -21.06
N GLU A 54 -27.43 -1.15 -21.87
CA GLU A 54 -27.67 -1.28 -23.30
C GLU A 54 -26.38 -1.27 -24.15
N TRP A 55 -25.22 -1.07 -23.53
CA TRP A 55 -23.95 -0.93 -24.22
C TRP A 55 -23.40 -2.30 -24.67
N ASN A 56 -23.56 -2.62 -25.95
CA ASN A 56 -23.04 -3.84 -26.55
C ASN A 56 -21.63 -3.61 -27.13
N PHE A 57 -20.58 -4.13 -26.48
CA PHE A 57 -19.21 -4.04 -26.97
C PHE A 57 -18.66 -5.38 -27.46
N SER A 58 -17.82 -5.33 -28.49
CA SER A 58 -16.96 -6.46 -28.87
C SER A 58 -15.72 -6.47 -27.97
N LYS A 59 -15.00 -7.61 -27.90
CA LYS A 59 -13.68 -7.67 -27.27
C LYS A 59 -12.75 -6.54 -27.74
N ALA A 60 -12.78 -6.21 -29.04
CA ALA A 60 -12.00 -5.10 -29.59
C ALA A 60 -12.43 -3.73 -29.05
N GLY A 61 -13.74 -3.52 -28.83
CA GLY A 61 -14.25 -2.33 -28.15
C GLY A 61 -13.77 -2.23 -26.70
N LEU A 62 -13.73 -3.35 -25.99
CA LEU A 62 -13.21 -3.42 -24.62
C LEU A 62 -11.70 -3.08 -24.56
N ILE A 63 -10.92 -3.59 -25.51
CA ILE A 63 -9.50 -3.27 -25.66
C ILE A 63 -9.32 -1.78 -25.95
N ALA A 64 -10.17 -1.18 -26.78
CA ALA A 64 -10.05 0.23 -27.15
C ALA A 64 -10.34 1.23 -26.00
N ILE A 65 -11.06 0.80 -24.95
CA ILE A 65 -11.34 1.65 -23.78
C ILE A 65 -10.32 1.46 -22.65
N CYS A 66 -9.50 0.41 -22.71
CA CYS A 66 -8.47 0.14 -21.71
C CYS A 66 -7.10 0.60 -22.22
N PRO A 67 -6.24 1.19 -21.37
CA PRO A 67 -4.84 1.42 -21.73
C PRO A 67 -4.01 0.13 -21.81
N ASP A 68 -4.54 -0.97 -21.27
CA ASP A 68 -3.89 -2.27 -21.28
C ASP A 68 -3.91 -2.91 -22.69
N GLY A 69 -2.84 -3.62 -23.04
CA GLY A 69 -2.76 -4.35 -24.30
C GLY A 69 -3.69 -5.56 -24.36
N GLU A 70 -3.95 -6.06 -25.58
CA GLU A 70 -4.86 -7.19 -25.82
C GLU A 70 -4.55 -8.41 -24.93
N THR A 71 -3.27 -8.75 -24.77
CA THR A 71 -2.83 -9.90 -23.95
C THR A 71 -3.18 -9.74 -22.47
N ALA A 72 -3.12 -8.52 -21.94
CA ALA A 72 -3.49 -8.22 -20.56
C ALA A 72 -5.02 -8.30 -20.37
N ILE A 73 -5.79 -7.84 -21.35
CA ILE A 73 -7.25 -7.98 -21.37
C ILE A 73 -7.66 -9.45 -21.44
N ASP A 74 -7.03 -10.25 -22.30
CA ASP A 74 -7.28 -11.69 -22.37
C ASP A 74 -7.00 -12.41 -21.06
N SER A 75 -5.89 -12.07 -20.42
CA SER A 75 -5.52 -12.63 -19.12
C SER A 75 -6.56 -12.28 -18.05
N ALA A 76 -7.03 -11.02 -18.03
CA ALA A 76 -8.07 -10.56 -17.10
C ALA A 76 -9.42 -11.26 -17.36
N LEU A 77 -9.82 -11.42 -18.62
CA LEU A 77 -11.06 -12.14 -18.97
C LEU A 77 -10.99 -13.62 -18.59
N ASN A 78 -9.83 -14.27 -18.75
CA ASN A 78 -9.64 -15.66 -18.33
C ASN A 78 -9.75 -15.80 -16.80
N ASP A 79 -9.17 -14.87 -16.04
CA ASP A 79 -9.27 -14.85 -14.56
C ASP A 79 -10.73 -14.66 -14.10
N LEU A 80 -11.48 -13.73 -14.72
CA LEU A 80 -12.91 -13.56 -14.47
C LEU A 80 -13.72 -14.82 -14.79
N LYS A 81 -13.38 -15.52 -15.88
CA LYS A 81 -14.07 -16.75 -16.30
C LYS A 81 -13.80 -17.92 -15.35
N GLU A 82 -12.55 -18.07 -14.92
CA GLU A 82 -12.12 -19.10 -13.98
C GLU A 82 -12.95 -19.02 -12.68
N TRP A 83 -13.07 -17.80 -12.15
CA TRP A 83 -13.78 -17.53 -10.90
C TRP A 83 -15.28 -17.28 -11.07
N GLY A 84 -15.84 -17.43 -12.28
CA GLY A 84 -17.29 -17.39 -12.54
C GLY A 84 -17.92 -16.00 -12.63
N TYR A 85 -17.11 -14.94 -12.71
CA TYR A 85 -17.56 -13.57 -12.95
C TYR A 85 -17.77 -13.25 -14.45
N LEU A 86 -17.36 -14.16 -15.34
CA LEU A 86 -17.57 -14.05 -16.78
C LEU A 86 -18.06 -15.38 -17.35
N GLU A 87 -19.18 -15.34 -18.08
CA GLU A 87 -19.64 -16.41 -18.97
C GLU A 87 -19.41 -15.99 -20.43
N VAL A 88 -18.78 -16.86 -21.22
CA VAL A 88 -18.56 -16.64 -22.66
C VAL A 88 -19.43 -17.63 -23.43
N VAL A 89 -20.44 -17.11 -24.13
CA VAL A 89 -21.39 -17.90 -24.92
C VAL A 89 -21.13 -17.68 -26.41
N VAL A 90 -20.94 -18.76 -27.16
CA VAL A 90 -20.82 -18.71 -28.62
C VAL A 90 -22.20 -18.99 -29.21
N LYS A 91 -22.78 -18.00 -29.89
CA LYS A 91 -24.02 -18.13 -30.64
C LYS A 91 -23.73 -18.51 -32.07
N MET A 92 -24.37 -19.57 -32.54
CA MET A 92 -24.23 -20.07 -33.90
C MET A 92 -25.01 -19.18 -34.89
N PRO A 93 -24.70 -19.24 -36.21
CA PRO A 93 -25.38 -18.44 -37.24
C PRO A 93 -26.91 -18.54 -37.25
N ASN A 94 -27.45 -19.69 -36.86
CA ASN A 94 -28.89 -19.97 -36.75
C ASN A 94 -29.54 -19.40 -35.48
N GLU A 95 -28.75 -18.95 -34.50
CA GLU A 95 -29.22 -18.49 -33.18
C GLU A 95 -29.17 -16.97 -33.03
N ASN A 96 -28.78 -16.23 -34.08
CA ASN A 96 -28.71 -14.79 -34.03
C ASN A 96 -29.14 -14.11 -35.35
N PRO A 97 -29.61 -12.84 -35.28
CA PRO A 97 -30.15 -12.13 -36.44
C PRO A 97 -29.12 -11.84 -37.54
N THR A 98 -27.82 -11.93 -37.23
CA THR A 98 -26.73 -11.53 -38.14
C THR A 98 -26.26 -12.66 -39.05
N GLY A 99 -26.66 -13.91 -38.80
CA GLY A 99 -26.24 -15.06 -39.59
C GLY A 99 -24.74 -15.39 -39.50
N ARG A 100 -24.02 -14.85 -38.50
CA ARG A 100 -22.58 -15.07 -38.25
C ARG A 100 -22.35 -15.64 -36.87
N ILE A 101 -21.22 -16.31 -36.64
CA ILE A 101 -20.83 -16.74 -35.30
C ILE A 101 -20.62 -15.49 -34.43
N GLN A 102 -21.30 -15.42 -33.28
CA GLN A 102 -21.21 -14.28 -32.36
C GLN A 102 -20.78 -14.76 -30.97
N THR A 103 -19.72 -14.18 -30.42
CA THR A 103 -19.30 -14.43 -29.03
C THR A 103 -19.90 -13.38 -28.11
N VAL A 104 -20.68 -13.80 -27.13
CA VAL A 104 -21.33 -12.96 -26.13
C VAL A 104 -20.63 -13.14 -24.79
N TYR A 105 -20.21 -12.03 -24.20
CA TYR A 105 -19.58 -11.97 -22.88
C TYR A 105 -20.61 -11.48 -21.88
N LYS A 106 -20.93 -12.31 -20.87
CA LYS A 106 -21.83 -11.94 -19.78
C LYS A 106 -21.05 -11.80 -18.50
N PHE A 107 -21.02 -10.59 -17.95
CA PHE A 107 -20.32 -10.29 -16.71
C PHE A 107 -21.28 -10.33 -15.53
N TYR A 108 -20.77 -10.76 -14.38
CA TYR A 108 -21.52 -10.87 -13.14
C TYR A 108 -20.82 -10.09 -12.04
N GLU A 109 -21.60 -9.51 -11.12
CA GLU A 109 -21.06 -8.85 -9.93
C GLU A 109 -20.73 -9.84 -8.81
N TYR A 110 -21.34 -11.02 -8.84
CA TYR A 110 -21.19 -12.09 -7.85
C TYR A 110 -20.93 -13.43 -8.55
N SER A 111 -20.13 -14.27 -7.89
CA SER A 111 -19.92 -15.64 -8.30
C SER A 111 -19.97 -16.58 -7.09
N ALA A 112 -20.81 -17.61 -7.17
CA ALA A 112 -20.87 -18.66 -6.15
C ALA A 112 -19.59 -19.52 -6.07
N LYS A 113 -18.71 -19.44 -7.08
CA LYS A 113 -17.41 -20.13 -7.06
C LYS A 113 -16.37 -19.40 -6.21
N ASP A 114 -16.55 -18.09 -6.01
CA ASP A 114 -15.59 -17.27 -5.29
C ASP A 114 -15.96 -17.19 -3.81
N THR A 115 -15.35 -18.07 -3.02
CA THR A 115 -15.54 -18.13 -1.57
C THR A 115 -14.59 -17.21 -0.81
N SER A 116 -13.81 -16.37 -1.52
CA SER A 116 -12.81 -15.49 -0.90
C SER A 116 -13.36 -14.13 -0.46
N ILE A 117 -14.67 -13.95 -0.55
CA ILE A 117 -15.37 -12.70 -0.30
C ILE A 117 -15.99 -12.77 1.11
N PRO A 118 -15.97 -11.70 1.91
CA PRO A 118 -16.65 -11.70 3.21
C PRO A 118 -18.13 -12.03 3.05
N GLN A 119 -18.68 -12.90 3.91
CA GLN A 119 -20.06 -13.39 3.77
C GLN A 119 -21.11 -12.28 3.83
N TYR A 120 -20.84 -11.21 4.58
CA TYR A 120 -21.72 -10.05 4.68
C TYR A 120 -21.69 -9.15 3.43
N ASP A 121 -20.70 -9.28 2.54
CA ASP A 121 -20.62 -8.47 1.33
C ASP A 121 -21.57 -8.94 0.22
N TYR A 122 -22.22 -10.11 0.35
CA TYR A 122 -23.19 -10.60 -0.62
C TYR A 122 -24.54 -10.95 0.03
N GLU A 123 -25.41 -9.96 0.15
CA GLU A 123 -26.86 -10.21 0.23
C GLU A 123 -27.43 -10.26 -1.19
N LEU A 124 -28.06 -11.37 -1.56
CA LEU A 124 -28.75 -11.49 -2.84
C LEU A 124 -30.23 -11.13 -2.66
N GLU A 125 -30.75 -10.28 -3.53
CA GLU A 125 -32.18 -10.06 -3.67
C GLU A 125 -32.71 -10.75 -4.93
N THR A 126 -33.85 -11.43 -4.79
CA THR A 126 -34.55 -12.08 -5.88
C THR A 126 -35.50 -11.09 -6.54
N PHE A 127 -35.46 -11.00 -7.86
CA PHE A 127 -36.44 -10.26 -8.64
C PHE A 127 -36.92 -11.09 -9.82
N THR A 128 -38.15 -10.85 -10.27
CA THR A 128 -38.76 -11.59 -11.38
C THR A 128 -38.76 -10.74 -12.65
N VAL A 129 -38.16 -11.26 -13.73
CA VAL A 129 -38.26 -10.69 -15.07
C VAL A 129 -38.71 -11.81 -16.01
N ASP A 130 -39.79 -11.57 -16.78
CA ASP A 130 -40.30 -12.51 -17.78
C ASP A 130 -40.49 -13.96 -17.27
N ASN A 131 -41.04 -14.11 -16.05
CA ASN A 131 -41.24 -15.39 -15.34
C ASN A 131 -39.96 -16.15 -14.94
N ALA A 132 -38.78 -15.53 -15.07
CA ALA A 132 -37.53 -16.02 -14.51
C ALA A 132 -37.24 -15.33 -13.16
N VAL A 133 -36.89 -16.10 -12.14
CA VAL A 133 -36.36 -15.58 -10.88
C VAL A 133 -34.87 -15.34 -11.06
N LEU A 134 -34.45 -14.08 -10.99
CA LEU A 134 -33.05 -13.66 -11.09
C LEU A 134 -32.57 -13.20 -9.73
N ASN A 135 -31.31 -13.51 -9.41
CA ASN A 135 -30.62 -13.02 -8.23
C ASN A 135 -29.72 -11.85 -8.65
N ARG A 136 -29.80 -10.73 -7.94
CA ARG A 136 -28.81 -9.64 -8.04
C ARG A 136 -28.24 -9.34 -6.66
N VAL A 137 -27.05 -8.76 -6.64
CA VAL A 137 -26.46 -8.27 -5.40
C VAL A 137 -27.27 -7.05 -4.95
N LYS A 138 -27.75 -7.12 -3.71
CA LYS A 138 -28.41 -6.01 -3.05
C LYS A 138 -27.36 -4.92 -2.78
N LYS A 139 -27.65 -3.68 -3.19
CA LYS A 139 -26.75 -2.53 -3.04
C LYS A 139 -27.30 -1.48 -2.08
N ASP A 140 -28.01 -1.92 -1.05
CA ASP A 140 -28.48 -1.06 0.05
C ASP A 140 -27.42 -0.87 1.14
N SER A 141 -26.44 -1.78 1.17
CA SER A 141 -25.28 -1.82 2.06
C SER A 141 -24.13 -2.54 1.35
N ASN A 142 -22.89 -2.44 1.88
CA ASN A 142 -21.74 -3.22 1.40
C ASN A 142 -21.38 -3.04 -0.09
N PHE A 143 -21.39 -1.79 -0.55
CA PHE A 143 -20.89 -1.37 -1.86
C PHE A 143 -19.80 -0.33 -1.70
N THR A 144 -19.00 -0.13 -2.75
CA THR A 144 -18.00 0.93 -2.81
C THR A 144 -18.44 1.99 -3.81
N MET A 145 -18.51 3.24 -3.36
CA MET A 145 -18.69 4.41 -4.22
C MET A 145 -17.36 4.82 -4.82
N VAL A 146 -17.31 4.90 -6.14
CA VAL A 146 -16.08 5.21 -6.88
C VAL A 146 -16.34 6.30 -7.91
N SER A 147 -15.41 7.23 -8.09
CA SER A 147 -15.52 8.24 -9.13
C SER A 147 -15.65 7.60 -10.53
N THR A 148 -16.69 7.97 -11.27
CA THR A 148 -16.87 7.58 -12.68
C THR A 148 -15.73 8.12 -13.54
N ALA A 149 -15.12 9.26 -13.17
CA ALA A 149 -13.95 9.80 -13.86
C ALA A 149 -12.75 8.85 -13.74
N LEU A 150 -12.56 8.21 -12.58
CA LEU A 150 -11.52 7.21 -12.37
C LEU A 150 -11.78 5.95 -13.22
N LEU A 151 -13.03 5.45 -13.24
CA LEU A 151 -13.41 4.26 -14.02
C LEU A 151 -13.33 4.49 -15.53
N ARG A 152 -13.56 5.71 -16.01
CA ARG A 152 -13.46 6.07 -17.44
C ARG A 152 -12.08 6.58 -17.85
N ASN A 153 -11.14 6.65 -16.92
CA ASN A 153 -9.80 7.14 -17.17
C ASN A 153 -9.05 6.21 -18.15
N LYS A 154 -8.60 6.74 -19.28
CA LYS A 154 -7.90 5.95 -20.33
C LYS A 154 -6.39 5.84 -20.14
N THR A 155 -5.82 6.41 -19.09
CA THR A 155 -4.37 6.40 -18.81
C THR A 155 -3.99 5.41 -17.72
N ILE A 156 -4.88 5.13 -16.76
CA ILE A 156 -4.62 4.20 -15.65
C ILE A 156 -4.81 2.72 -16.07
N PRO A 157 -3.75 1.88 -16.01
CA PRO A 157 -3.86 0.44 -16.26
C PRO A 157 -4.84 -0.25 -15.31
N ASN A 158 -5.53 -1.27 -15.80
CA ASN A 158 -6.51 -2.04 -15.01
C ASN A 158 -5.90 -2.62 -13.74
N LYS A 159 -4.61 -3.01 -13.78
CA LYS A 159 -3.89 -3.46 -12.58
C LYS A 159 -3.84 -2.39 -11.49
N LEU A 160 -3.56 -1.14 -11.85
CA LEU A 160 -3.47 -0.03 -10.89
C LEU A 160 -4.86 0.39 -10.42
N LEU A 161 -5.82 0.44 -11.36
CA LEU A 161 -7.22 0.71 -11.06
C LEU A 161 -7.78 -0.30 -10.07
N GLY A 162 -7.61 -1.61 -10.33
CA GLY A 162 -8.09 -2.65 -9.42
C GLY A 162 -7.51 -2.57 -8.02
N LEU A 163 -6.24 -2.17 -7.88
CA LEU A 163 -5.64 -1.91 -6.57
C LEU A 163 -6.32 -0.72 -5.86
N LEU A 164 -6.57 0.39 -6.57
CA LEU A 164 -7.30 1.54 -6.03
C LEU A 164 -8.72 1.16 -5.59
N LEU A 165 -9.46 0.43 -6.43
CA LEU A 165 -10.81 -0.02 -6.10
C LEU A 165 -10.83 -0.88 -4.84
N LYS A 166 -9.86 -1.80 -4.73
CA LYS A 166 -9.75 -2.70 -3.58
C LYS A 166 -9.43 -1.93 -2.30
N VAL A 167 -8.46 -1.02 -2.33
CA VAL A 167 -8.15 -0.15 -1.19
C VAL A 167 -9.36 0.70 -0.80
N ARG A 168 -10.06 1.28 -1.78
CA ARG A 168 -11.24 2.11 -1.55
C ARG A 168 -12.41 1.35 -0.93
N SER A 169 -12.46 0.04 -1.19
CA SER A 169 -13.47 -0.81 -0.59
C SER A 169 -13.19 -1.14 0.87
N LEU A 170 -12.01 -0.88 1.44
CA LEU A 170 -11.73 -1.23 2.84
C LEU A 170 -12.31 -0.20 3.82
N PRO A 171 -12.56 -0.57 5.10
CA PRO A 171 -13.02 0.37 6.12
C PRO A 171 -12.01 1.49 6.41
N ASP A 172 -12.50 2.66 6.81
CA ASP A 172 -11.68 3.85 7.07
C ASP A 172 -10.65 3.69 8.21
N TYR A 173 -10.87 2.74 9.12
CA TYR A 173 -9.94 2.44 10.22
C TYR A 173 -8.80 1.48 9.81
N TRP A 174 -8.75 1.05 8.55
CA TRP A 174 -7.72 0.14 8.07
C TRP A 174 -6.39 0.86 7.85
N HIS A 175 -5.34 0.42 8.55
CA HIS A 175 -3.99 0.93 8.36
C HIS A 175 -3.23 0.04 7.36
N PHE A 176 -2.74 0.65 6.28
CA PHE A 176 -2.08 -0.05 5.19
C PHE A 176 -0.59 -0.21 5.45
N SER A 177 -0.12 -1.44 5.64
CA SER A 177 1.29 -1.77 5.42
C SER A 177 1.48 -2.38 4.03
N MET A 178 2.72 -2.42 3.53
CA MET A 178 3.00 -3.10 2.26
C MET A 178 2.65 -4.60 2.35
N SER A 179 2.85 -5.21 3.52
CA SER A 179 2.45 -6.59 3.79
C SER A 179 0.92 -6.74 3.79
N GLY A 180 0.20 -5.77 4.38
CA GLY A 180 -1.26 -5.70 4.34
C GLY A 180 -1.83 -5.55 2.93
N LEU A 181 -1.27 -4.63 2.12
CA LEU A 181 -1.65 -4.45 0.72
C LEU A 181 -1.39 -5.71 -0.11
N LYS A 182 -0.29 -6.43 0.16
CA LYS A 182 -0.03 -7.73 -0.47
C LYS A 182 -1.02 -8.79 -0.02
N ALA A 183 -1.43 -8.80 1.24
CA ALA A 183 -2.33 -9.83 1.77
C ALA A 183 -3.74 -9.76 1.17
N ILE A 184 -4.22 -8.58 0.80
CA ILE A 184 -5.53 -8.40 0.15
C ILE A 184 -5.50 -8.64 -1.37
N CYS A 185 -4.33 -8.74 -1.98
CA CYS A 185 -4.16 -8.90 -3.42
C CYS A 185 -3.74 -10.33 -3.78
N LYS A 186 -4.15 -10.82 -4.97
CA LYS A 186 -3.65 -12.09 -5.54
C LYS A 186 -2.17 -11.98 -5.92
N GLU A 187 -1.73 -10.77 -6.28
CA GLU A 187 -0.38 -10.47 -6.74
C GLU A 187 0.70 -10.66 -5.66
N GLY A 188 1.89 -11.08 -6.10
CA GLY A 188 3.06 -11.17 -5.22
C GLY A 188 3.60 -9.81 -4.78
N ARG A 189 4.44 -9.81 -3.73
CA ARG A 189 5.02 -8.60 -3.10
C ARG A 189 5.62 -7.61 -4.11
N THR A 190 6.48 -8.09 -5.01
CA THR A 190 7.12 -7.24 -6.03
C THR A 190 6.09 -6.61 -6.97
N ALA A 191 5.05 -7.36 -7.34
CA ALA A 191 4.02 -6.90 -8.25
C ALA A 191 3.12 -5.83 -7.61
N VAL A 192 2.86 -5.92 -6.30
CA VAL A 192 2.14 -4.90 -5.52
C VAL A 192 3.00 -3.66 -5.31
N HIS A 193 4.26 -3.83 -4.91
CA HIS A 193 5.19 -2.72 -4.75
C HIS A 193 5.37 -1.90 -6.05
N ASN A 194 5.52 -2.58 -7.18
CA ASN A 194 5.59 -1.91 -8.49
C ASN A 194 4.28 -1.19 -8.85
N ALA A 195 3.12 -1.70 -8.41
CA ALA A 195 1.84 -1.02 -8.64
C ALA A 195 1.73 0.25 -7.77
N VAL A 196 2.12 0.17 -6.50
CA VAL A 196 2.20 1.30 -5.58
C VAL A 196 3.12 2.40 -6.14
N ASN A 197 4.32 2.05 -6.58
CA ASN A 197 5.25 3.03 -7.15
C ASN A 197 4.68 3.71 -8.41
N LYS A 198 4.06 2.95 -9.31
CA LYS A 198 3.41 3.53 -10.49
C LYS A 198 2.25 4.44 -10.13
N LEU A 199 1.48 4.12 -9.08
CA LEU A 199 0.42 5.00 -8.59
C LEU A 199 0.97 6.31 -8.04
N ILE A 200 2.15 6.28 -7.39
CA ILE A 200 2.87 7.49 -6.95
C ILE A 200 3.30 8.31 -8.16
N ASP A 201 3.95 7.68 -9.14
CA ASP A 201 4.42 8.36 -10.36
C ASP A 201 3.26 9.04 -11.13
N MET A 202 2.08 8.41 -11.10
CA MET A 202 0.86 8.92 -11.75
C MET A 202 0.08 9.92 -10.88
N GLY A 203 0.49 10.18 -9.63
CA GLY A 203 -0.17 11.11 -8.71
C GLY A 203 -1.43 10.56 -8.02
N TYR A 204 -1.75 9.28 -8.15
CA TYR A 204 -2.92 8.65 -7.50
C TYR A 204 -2.63 8.16 -6.08
N LEU A 205 -1.36 8.25 -5.65
CA LEU A 205 -0.92 7.84 -4.33
C LEU A 205 0.17 8.78 -3.84
N VAL A 206 0.03 9.25 -2.61
CA VAL A 206 1.11 9.95 -1.88
C VAL A 206 1.56 9.04 -0.75
N ARG A 207 2.87 8.78 -0.68
CA ARG A 207 3.48 7.96 0.37
C ARG A 207 4.28 8.87 1.29
N THR A 208 3.77 9.11 2.50
CA THR A 208 4.46 9.89 3.53
C THR A 208 5.26 8.97 4.43
N GLN A 209 6.55 9.23 4.56
CA GLN A 209 7.40 8.53 5.53
C GLN A 209 7.39 9.27 6.85
N LEU A 210 6.82 8.67 7.89
CA LEU A 210 6.89 9.16 9.25
C LEU A 210 8.16 8.65 9.92
N LEU A 211 8.92 9.56 10.50
CA LEU A 211 10.08 9.24 11.30
C LEU A 211 9.66 8.69 12.68
N SER A 212 10.53 7.94 13.35
CA SER A 212 10.25 7.44 14.71
C SER A 212 9.93 8.51 15.74
N ASN A 213 10.31 9.78 15.53
CA ASN A 213 9.96 10.90 16.39
C ASN A 213 8.62 11.57 16.00
N GLU A 214 8.03 11.17 14.87
CA GLU A 214 6.76 11.66 14.34
C GLU A 214 5.65 10.63 14.51
N SER A 215 5.94 9.34 14.27
CA SER A 215 4.98 8.25 14.47
C SER A 215 4.61 8.09 15.94
N VAL A 216 3.36 7.71 16.19
CA VAL A 216 2.83 7.34 17.51
C VAL A 216 3.54 6.10 18.06
N HIS A 217 4.00 5.20 17.18
CA HIS A 217 4.57 3.91 17.53
C HIS A 217 6.07 3.95 17.83
N ASN A 218 6.70 5.13 17.77
CA ASN A 218 8.14 5.32 17.91
C ASN A 218 8.98 4.48 16.92
N CYS A 219 8.42 4.11 15.77
CA CYS A 219 9.09 3.41 14.67
C CYS A 219 8.87 4.17 13.35
N PHE A 220 9.53 3.72 12.28
CA PHE A 220 9.19 4.20 10.94
C PHE A 220 7.85 3.67 10.52
N GLU A 221 7.05 4.55 9.94
CA GLU A 221 5.72 4.22 9.49
C GLU A 221 5.48 4.91 8.15
N TYR A 222 5.01 4.15 7.16
CA TYR A 222 4.58 4.73 5.89
C TYR A 222 3.09 4.95 5.93
N VAL A 223 2.67 6.18 5.66
CA VAL A 223 1.26 6.54 5.47
C VAL A 223 1.00 6.63 3.98
N TYR A 224 0.06 5.82 3.50
CA TYR A 224 -0.34 5.75 2.11
C TYR A 224 -1.68 6.47 1.90
N SER A 225 -1.65 7.58 1.18
CA SER A 225 -2.82 8.41 0.89
C SER A 225 -3.23 8.24 -0.57
N PHE A 226 -4.35 7.55 -0.82
CA PHE A 226 -4.85 7.25 -2.17
C PHE A 226 -5.89 8.29 -2.64
N PHE A 227 -5.96 8.54 -3.94
CA PHE A 227 -6.87 9.53 -4.53
C PHE A 227 -7.59 8.99 -5.76
N ASP A 228 -8.79 9.53 -6.00
CA ASP A 228 -9.57 9.26 -7.21
C ASP A 228 -9.14 10.13 -8.41
N VAL A 229 -8.43 11.22 -8.14
CA VAL A 229 -7.93 12.19 -9.12
C VAL A 229 -6.43 12.38 -8.84
N PRO A 230 -5.58 12.41 -9.87
CA PRO A 230 -4.15 12.54 -9.65
C PRO A 230 -3.81 13.91 -9.06
N VAL A 231 -3.00 13.93 -8.00
CA VAL A 231 -2.47 15.16 -7.41
C VAL A 231 -1.21 15.60 -8.14
N THR A 232 -0.98 16.91 -8.19
CA THR A 232 0.30 17.45 -8.70
C THR A 232 1.42 17.20 -7.69
N LYS A 233 2.68 17.38 -8.12
CA LYS A 233 3.84 17.20 -7.22
C LYS A 233 3.80 18.19 -6.05
N GLU A 234 3.41 19.43 -6.33
CA GLU A 234 3.30 20.48 -5.31
C GLU A 234 2.21 20.14 -4.27
N GLN A 235 1.06 19.64 -4.73
CA GLN A 235 -0.01 19.16 -3.85
C GLN A 235 0.40 17.93 -3.03
N ALA A 236 1.20 17.04 -3.63
CA ALA A 236 1.74 15.87 -2.93
C ALA A 236 2.68 16.29 -1.79
N ASP A 237 3.60 17.23 -2.06
CA ASP A 237 4.54 17.76 -1.06
C ASP A 237 3.80 18.45 0.10
N GLU A 238 2.78 19.25 -0.21
CA GLU A 238 1.92 19.90 0.79
C GLU A 238 1.18 18.87 1.65
N LEU A 239 0.63 17.82 1.04
CA LEU A 239 -0.08 16.79 1.79
C LEU A 239 0.87 15.94 2.65
N GLU A 240 2.07 15.66 2.15
CA GLU A 240 3.09 14.98 2.93
C GLU A 240 3.43 15.77 4.20
N ALA A 241 3.70 17.07 4.05
CA ALA A 241 3.97 17.96 5.17
C ALA A 241 2.79 18.02 6.16
N GLU A 242 1.56 18.10 5.66
CA GLU A 242 0.35 18.11 6.49
C GLU A 242 0.16 16.78 7.24
N THR A 243 0.40 15.65 6.59
CA THR A 243 0.32 14.32 7.19
C THR A 243 1.34 14.16 8.32
N ARG A 244 2.58 14.64 8.11
CA ARG A 244 3.62 14.67 9.16
C ARG A 244 3.22 15.55 10.33
N ARG A 245 2.71 16.76 10.08
CA ARG A 245 2.21 17.66 11.13
C ARG A 245 1.10 17.03 11.97
N LYS A 246 0.14 16.37 11.32
CA LYS A 246 -0.94 15.63 12.01
C LYS A 246 -0.38 14.51 12.87
N ALA A 247 0.54 13.70 12.35
CA ALA A 247 1.17 12.61 13.10
C ALA A 247 1.90 13.12 14.36
N ILE A 248 2.72 14.18 14.22
CA ILE A 248 3.42 14.82 15.35
C ILE A 248 2.42 15.33 16.40
N THR A 249 1.34 15.96 15.94
CA THR A 249 0.30 16.51 16.84
C THR A 249 -0.42 15.39 17.61
N ILE A 250 -0.76 14.28 16.94
CA ILE A 250 -1.38 13.10 17.55
C ILE A 250 -0.44 12.52 18.61
N ARG A 251 0.84 12.36 18.27
CA ARG A 251 1.88 11.88 19.20
C ARG A 251 2.03 12.79 20.43
N ALA A 252 1.96 14.11 20.26
CA ALA A 252 2.05 15.09 21.35
C ALA A 252 0.77 15.18 22.23
N GLY A 253 -0.22 14.30 22.00
CA GLY A 253 -1.46 14.28 22.76
C GLY A 253 -2.44 15.40 22.40
N GLY A 254 -2.39 15.91 21.16
CA GLY A 254 -3.35 16.91 20.66
C GLY A 254 -3.05 18.37 21.05
N ARG A 255 -1.85 18.67 21.58
CA ARG A 255 -1.42 20.06 21.81
C ARG A 255 -0.85 20.62 20.52
N ALA A 256 -1.63 21.47 19.83
CA ALA A 256 -1.14 22.24 18.70
C ALA A 256 -0.05 23.22 19.16
N GLU A 257 1.18 23.09 18.64
CA GLU A 257 2.13 24.20 18.66
C GLU A 257 1.65 25.25 17.64
N LYS A 258 1.43 26.48 18.10
CA LYS A 258 1.03 27.59 17.22
C LYS A 258 2.16 27.86 16.21
N PRO A 259 1.84 28.13 14.93
CA PRO A 259 2.86 28.43 13.95
C PRO A 259 3.60 29.72 14.33
N ILE A 260 4.93 29.67 14.21
CA ILE A 260 5.80 30.84 14.31
C ILE A 260 5.48 31.74 13.12
N SER A 261 4.87 32.88 13.40
CA SER A 261 4.54 33.92 12.42
C SER A 261 5.81 34.65 11.97
N SER A 262 6.19 34.51 10.70
CA SER A 262 6.97 35.52 10.00
C SER A 262 6.02 36.46 9.25
N LYS A 263 6.08 37.76 9.58
CA LYS A 263 5.29 38.83 8.98
C LYS A 263 5.78 39.20 7.56
N GLY A 264 4.83 39.47 6.67
CA GLY A 264 4.99 40.18 5.38
C GLY A 264 5.10 39.19 4.21
N GLU A 265 4.26 39.17 3.18
CA GLU A 265 3.50 40.23 2.52
C GLU A 265 2.08 39.77 2.14
N LYS A 266 1.12 40.70 2.20
CA LYS A 266 -0.22 40.53 1.67
C LYS A 266 -0.19 40.81 0.17
N GLN A 267 -0.46 39.80 -0.66
CA GLN A 267 -1.12 40.02 -1.93
C GLN A 267 -2.17 38.94 -2.20
N ARG A 268 -3.34 39.46 -2.56
CA ARG A 268 -4.63 38.83 -2.80
C ARG A 268 -4.53 37.86 -3.98
N VAL A 269 -4.88 36.60 -3.78
CA VAL A 269 -5.20 35.66 -4.86
C VAL A 269 -6.61 35.14 -4.60
N GLU A 270 -7.46 35.29 -5.60
CA GLU A 270 -8.88 34.95 -5.60
C GLU A 270 -9.09 33.43 -5.45
N ASN A 271 -10.01 33.07 -4.55
CA ASN A 271 -10.61 31.74 -4.53
C ASN A 271 -11.39 31.52 -5.82
N LEU A 272 -10.98 30.52 -6.62
CA LEU A 272 -11.76 30.00 -7.75
C LEU A 272 -12.20 28.57 -7.42
N TYR A 273 -13.23 28.46 -6.58
CA TYR A 273 -14.19 27.36 -6.63
C TYR A 273 -15.43 27.91 -7.34
N PRO A 274 -15.95 27.29 -8.41
CA PRO A 274 -17.27 27.65 -8.91
C PRO A 274 -18.34 27.19 -7.93
N ASP A 275 -19.08 28.16 -7.39
CA ASP A 275 -20.29 27.97 -6.58
C ASP A 275 -21.35 27.12 -7.33
N ILE A 276 -21.93 26.15 -6.63
CA ILE A 276 -23.24 25.56 -6.96
C ILE A 276 -24.17 25.90 -5.79
N PRO A 277 -25.39 26.43 -6.05
CA PRO A 277 -26.25 27.01 -5.02
C PRO A 277 -26.81 25.99 -4.03
N SER A 278 -26.93 26.45 -2.80
CA SER A 278 -27.42 25.74 -1.62
C SER A 278 -28.89 25.33 -1.72
N ALA A 279 -29.20 24.07 -1.39
CA ALA A 279 -30.52 23.65 -0.91
C ALA A 279 -30.37 22.42 0.03
N GLU A 280 -30.46 22.74 1.33
CA GLU A 280 -30.98 21.95 2.44
C GLU A 280 -30.37 20.57 2.78
N THR A 281 -29.53 20.64 3.82
CA THR A 281 -28.96 19.54 4.61
C THR A 281 -30.04 18.79 5.41
N PRO A 282 -29.96 17.45 5.53
CA PRO A 282 -30.40 16.77 6.74
C PRO A 282 -29.22 16.61 7.70
N LEU A 283 -29.31 17.36 8.79
CA LEU A 283 -28.75 17.19 10.13
C LEU A 283 -27.53 16.26 10.32
N SER A 284 -26.44 16.92 10.68
CA SER A 284 -25.31 16.41 11.46
C SER A 284 -25.76 15.55 12.65
N GLU A 285 -25.32 14.29 12.67
CA GLU A 285 -25.01 13.61 13.94
C GLU A 285 -23.54 13.91 14.28
N ASN A 286 -23.35 14.84 15.22
CA ASN A 286 -22.10 14.99 15.95
C ASN A 286 -21.93 13.83 16.93
N HIS A 287 -21.19 12.79 16.58
CA HIS A 287 -20.58 11.86 17.54
C HIS A 287 -19.27 11.37 16.91
N GLY A 288 -18.08 11.43 17.49
CA GLY A 288 -17.59 11.74 18.81
C GLY A 288 -16.15 11.23 18.81
N GLN A 289 -15.22 12.01 19.34
CA GLN A 289 -13.84 11.58 19.53
C GLN A 289 -13.76 10.30 20.38
N TYR A 290 -12.75 9.49 20.08
CA TYR A 290 -12.20 8.36 20.84
C TYR A 290 -13.03 7.08 20.93
N ASN A 291 -12.39 5.97 20.54
CA ASN A 291 -12.48 4.73 21.29
C ASN A 291 -11.08 4.15 21.52
N ASN A 292 -10.80 3.99 22.79
CA ASN A 292 -9.61 3.55 23.47
C ASN A 292 -9.96 2.22 24.15
N ASN A 293 -9.66 1.10 23.49
CA ASN A 293 -9.85 -0.21 24.12
C ASN A 293 -8.51 -0.74 24.64
N ASN A 294 -8.12 -0.22 25.81
CA ASN A 294 -7.34 -0.99 26.77
C ASN A 294 -8.26 -2.05 27.37
N THR A 295 -8.01 -3.33 27.09
CA THR A 295 -8.43 -4.40 28.00
C THR A 295 -7.24 -5.30 28.28
N LEU A 296 -6.76 -5.19 29.52
CA LEU A 296 -5.75 -6.03 30.12
C LEU A 296 -6.18 -7.49 30.07
N GLN A 297 -5.38 -8.34 29.43
CA GLN A 297 -5.17 -9.70 29.93
C GLN A 297 -3.69 -9.88 30.25
N LYS A 298 -3.41 -9.89 31.56
CA LYS A 298 -2.19 -10.40 32.16
C LYS A 298 -1.93 -11.80 31.62
N ASN A 299 -0.72 -12.06 31.16
CA ASN A 299 -0.04 -13.30 31.52
C ASN A 299 1.43 -13.02 31.81
N GLN A 300 1.78 -13.32 33.03
CA GLN A 300 3.11 -13.27 33.60
C GLN A 300 4.01 -14.26 32.87
N LEU A 301 5.28 -13.89 32.69
CA LEU A 301 6.37 -14.83 32.92
C LEU A 301 7.57 -14.06 33.50
N ARG A 302 7.78 -14.33 34.78
CA ARG A 302 8.99 -14.05 35.54
C ARG A 302 10.12 -14.94 35.01
N SER A 303 11.32 -14.38 34.98
CA SER A 303 12.58 -15.02 35.43
C SER A 303 13.75 -14.14 34.98
N ASP A 304 14.87 -14.01 35.66
CA ASP A 304 15.20 -13.96 37.07
C ASP A 304 16.53 -13.20 37.10
N LYS A 305 16.76 -12.40 38.13
CA LYS A 305 18.08 -11.78 38.34
C LYS A 305 19.08 -12.88 38.68
N SER A 306 20.19 -12.95 37.95
CA SER A 306 21.43 -13.48 38.50
C SER A 306 22.58 -12.56 38.14
N SER A 307 22.88 -11.67 39.09
CA SER A 307 24.17 -11.02 39.24
C SER A 307 25.25 -12.09 39.48
N ILE A 308 26.31 -12.10 38.67
CA ILE A 308 27.62 -12.62 39.06
C ILE A 308 28.70 -11.68 38.50
N ILE A 309 29.28 -10.89 39.39
CA ILE A 309 30.65 -10.31 39.34
C ILE A 309 31.33 -11.00 40.55
N PRO A 310 32.59 -11.48 40.54
CA PRO A 310 33.78 -10.70 40.13
C PRO A 310 34.98 -11.47 39.52
N SER A 311 35.88 -10.75 38.83
CA SER A 311 37.20 -10.42 39.38
C SER A 311 38.11 -9.68 38.39
N ALA A 312 38.88 -8.76 38.96
CA ALA A 312 39.81 -7.84 38.32
C ALA A 312 41.24 -8.38 38.25
N ALA A 313 42.02 -7.89 37.27
CA ALA A 313 43.50 -7.73 37.19
C ALA A 313 43.90 -7.68 35.69
N ILE A 314 44.76 -6.83 35.11
CA ILE A 314 45.73 -5.78 35.47
C ILE A 314 45.91 -4.94 34.17
N PRO A 315 46.17 -3.61 34.21
CA PRO A 315 46.46 -2.83 33.02
C PRO A 315 47.92 -3.00 32.59
N GLN A 316 48.17 -3.52 31.39
CA GLN A 316 49.49 -3.42 30.75
C GLN A 316 49.52 -2.26 29.76
N VAL A 317 50.22 -1.22 30.18
CA VAL A 317 50.83 -0.21 29.31
C VAL A 317 51.95 -0.89 28.54
N PHE A 318 51.96 -0.77 27.21
CA PHE A 318 53.18 -0.90 26.43
C PHE A 318 53.24 0.22 25.39
N ASN A 319 54.27 1.06 25.56
CA ASN A 319 54.71 2.06 24.61
C ASN A 319 55.12 1.41 23.29
N GLY A 320 54.99 2.18 22.21
CA GLY A 320 55.32 1.76 20.86
C GLY A 320 56.81 1.49 20.64
N GLU A 321 57.07 0.65 19.65
CA GLU A 321 57.89 1.01 18.50
C GLU A 321 57.89 -0.09 17.43
N ASN A 322 58.06 0.36 16.19
CA ASN A 322 58.55 -0.34 15.00
C ASN A 322 57.59 -1.23 14.18
N VAL A 323 57.14 -0.56 13.11
CA VAL A 323 56.70 -1.07 11.82
C VAL A 323 57.61 -2.19 11.30
N GLU A 324 57.02 -3.35 11.04
CA GLU A 324 57.40 -4.20 9.90
C GLU A 324 56.20 -4.30 8.95
N LYS A 325 56.37 -3.73 7.76
CA LYS A 325 55.43 -3.85 6.65
C LYS A 325 55.45 -5.28 6.13
N SER A 326 54.42 -6.07 6.44
CA SER A 326 54.04 -7.22 5.61
C SER A 326 53.00 -6.77 4.59
N ASN A 327 53.42 -6.67 3.34
CA ASN A 327 52.55 -6.54 2.17
C ASN A 327 51.67 -7.80 2.05
N GLU A 328 50.36 -7.70 2.29
CA GLU A 328 49.40 -8.75 1.96
C GLU A 328 48.13 -8.17 1.29
N GLY A 329 48.04 -8.32 -0.03
CA GLY A 329 46.83 -8.72 -0.78
C GLY A 329 45.58 -7.84 -0.76
N TYR A 330 45.63 -6.63 -1.33
CA TYR A 330 44.41 -5.96 -1.81
C TYR A 330 44.10 -6.47 -3.23
N ASN A 331 43.11 -7.35 -3.38
CA ASN A 331 42.66 -7.81 -4.70
C ASN A 331 41.71 -6.77 -5.32
N ALA A 332 42.23 -5.91 -6.20
CA ALA A 332 41.47 -4.84 -6.83
C ALA A 332 40.24 -5.36 -7.62
N GLU A 333 40.36 -6.53 -8.26
CA GLU A 333 39.29 -7.15 -9.03
C GLU A 333 38.13 -7.62 -8.13
N GLU A 334 38.44 -8.12 -6.92
CA GLU A 334 37.43 -8.54 -5.94
C GLU A 334 36.67 -7.33 -5.38
N VAL A 335 37.36 -6.22 -5.13
CA VAL A 335 36.74 -4.97 -4.64
C VAL A 335 35.79 -4.38 -5.69
N GLU A 336 36.21 -4.34 -6.97
CA GLU A 336 35.37 -3.86 -8.06
C GLU A 336 34.12 -4.74 -8.23
N TYR A 337 34.29 -6.06 -8.22
CA TYR A 337 33.18 -7.00 -8.27
C TYR A 337 32.15 -6.77 -7.16
N TYR A 338 32.59 -6.70 -5.90
CA TYR A 338 31.67 -6.49 -4.78
C TYR A 338 31.08 -5.08 -4.74
N THR A 339 31.77 -4.07 -5.28
CA THR A 339 31.22 -2.73 -5.43
C THR A 339 29.96 -2.75 -6.29
N GLU A 340 30.00 -3.42 -7.44
CA GLU A 340 28.84 -3.52 -8.32
C GLU A 340 27.71 -4.35 -7.70
N VAL A 341 28.04 -5.46 -7.04
CA VAL A 341 27.03 -6.27 -6.32
C VAL A 341 26.34 -5.46 -5.22
N VAL A 342 27.10 -4.71 -4.43
CA VAL A 342 26.53 -3.88 -3.35
C VAL A 342 25.67 -2.77 -3.93
N LYS A 343 26.13 -2.05 -4.98
CA LYS A 343 25.34 -1.01 -5.67
C LYS A 343 23.99 -1.54 -6.16
N GLN A 344 23.97 -2.74 -6.72
CA GLN A 344 22.73 -3.39 -7.16
C GLN A 344 21.82 -3.72 -5.97
N ASN A 345 22.37 -4.36 -4.93
CA ASN A 345 21.59 -4.79 -3.77
C ASN A 345 20.97 -3.62 -2.99
N ILE A 346 21.70 -2.52 -2.85
CA ILE A 346 21.24 -1.34 -2.12
C ILE A 346 20.49 -0.33 -3.01
N GLY A 347 20.30 -0.61 -4.30
CA GLY A 347 19.60 0.30 -5.21
C GLY A 347 20.27 1.67 -5.32
N TYR A 348 21.56 1.69 -5.69
CA TYR A 348 22.42 2.89 -5.68
C TYR A 348 21.77 4.18 -6.22
N GLY A 349 21.12 4.12 -7.39
CA GLY A 349 20.50 5.31 -7.99
C GLY A 349 19.41 5.92 -7.10
N TYR A 350 18.53 5.08 -6.56
CA TYR A 350 17.49 5.53 -5.64
C TYR A 350 18.09 6.03 -4.31
N LEU A 351 19.12 5.38 -3.78
CA LEU A 351 19.82 5.84 -2.57
C LEU A 351 20.43 7.23 -2.77
N GLY A 352 21.07 7.47 -3.92
CA GLY A 352 21.65 8.76 -4.27
C GLY A 352 20.61 9.87 -4.38
N ASP A 353 19.49 9.60 -5.06
CA ASP A 353 18.36 10.53 -5.16
C ASP A 353 17.78 10.84 -3.77
N TRP A 354 17.60 9.82 -2.93
CA TRP A 354 17.07 9.96 -1.57
C TRP A 354 17.99 10.79 -0.66
N LEU A 355 19.31 10.60 -0.76
CA LEU A 355 20.29 11.37 0.01
C LEU A 355 20.43 12.82 -0.47
N THR A 356 19.97 13.14 -1.68
CA THR A 356 20.04 14.49 -2.25
C THR A 356 18.90 15.41 -1.78
N VAL A 357 17.90 14.86 -1.09
CA VAL A 357 16.68 15.60 -0.66
C VAL A 357 16.99 16.81 0.21
N ASP A 358 18.09 16.79 0.98
CA ASP A 358 18.51 17.90 1.83
C ASP A 358 19.41 18.94 1.11
N GLY A 359 19.59 18.78 -0.20
CA GLY A 359 20.39 19.65 -1.06
C GLY A 359 21.90 19.37 -1.02
N ARG A 360 22.33 18.29 -0.37
CA ARG A 360 23.74 17.84 -0.37
C ARG A 360 24.01 16.89 -1.54
N ASP A 361 25.28 16.58 -1.75
CA ASP A 361 25.71 15.59 -2.75
C ASP A 361 25.40 14.16 -2.26
N GLY A 362 24.15 13.74 -2.48
CA GLY A 362 23.67 12.43 -2.05
C GLY A 362 24.34 11.26 -2.76
N TYR A 363 24.80 11.46 -4.00
CA TYR A 363 25.54 10.43 -4.74
C TYR A 363 26.95 10.22 -4.18
N ALA A 364 27.65 11.30 -3.77
CA ALA A 364 28.90 11.16 -3.06
C ALA A 364 28.73 10.49 -1.68
N GLU A 365 27.65 10.75 -0.96
CA GLU A 365 27.33 10.04 0.28
C GLU A 365 27.01 8.56 0.03
N ALA A 366 26.25 8.25 -1.03
CA ALA A 366 25.97 6.88 -1.47
C ALA A 366 27.25 6.11 -1.82
N ASP A 367 28.21 6.73 -2.52
CA ASP A 367 29.52 6.14 -2.81
C ASP A 367 30.29 5.79 -1.53
N ASN A 368 30.25 6.67 -0.53
CA ASN A 368 30.87 6.41 0.77
C ASN A 368 30.20 5.22 1.49
N ILE A 369 28.87 5.13 1.46
CA ILE A 369 28.12 4.03 2.07
C ILE A 369 28.46 2.70 1.39
N VAL A 370 28.48 2.66 0.05
CA VAL A 370 28.92 1.49 -0.72
C VAL A 370 30.35 1.11 -0.29
N GLY A 371 31.26 2.09 -0.25
CA GLY A 371 32.64 1.90 0.18
C GLY A 371 32.74 1.30 1.59
N PHE A 372 31.94 1.77 2.56
CA PHE A 372 31.93 1.22 3.91
C PHE A 372 31.54 -0.25 3.94
N ILE A 373 30.50 -0.64 3.18
CA ILE A 373 30.03 -2.02 3.10
C ILE A 373 31.07 -2.90 2.38
N VAL A 374 31.63 -2.43 1.27
CA VAL A 374 32.63 -3.16 0.47
C VAL A 374 33.92 -3.36 1.26
N ASP A 375 34.40 -2.34 1.98
CA ASP A 375 35.55 -2.49 2.87
C ASP A 375 35.27 -3.56 3.95
N GLU A 376 34.05 -3.58 4.49
CA GLU A 376 33.60 -4.59 5.44
C GLU A 376 33.25 -5.94 4.79
N ILE A 377 33.34 -6.08 3.47
CA ILE A 377 33.32 -7.37 2.74
C ILE A 377 34.73 -7.83 2.35
N CYS A 378 35.61 -6.91 1.96
CA CYS A 378 36.95 -7.18 1.41
C CYS A 378 38.14 -7.04 2.39
N SER A 379 37.95 -6.56 3.63
CA SER A 379 38.97 -6.60 4.69
C SER A 379 39.64 -7.97 4.83
N THR A 380 40.97 -7.92 4.94
CA THR A 380 41.89 -9.05 5.12
C THR A 380 41.95 -9.54 6.57
N LEU A 381 41.30 -8.84 7.51
CA LEU A 381 41.30 -9.23 8.92
C LEU A 381 40.42 -10.47 9.17
N PRO A 382 40.88 -11.45 9.98
CA PRO A 382 40.14 -12.69 10.21
C PRO A 382 38.85 -12.50 11.03
N TYR A 383 38.77 -11.42 11.82
CA TYR A 383 37.63 -11.10 12.68
C TYR A 383 37.31 -9.60 12.62
N THR A 384 36.02 -9.28 12.73
CA THR A 384 35.54 -7.91 12.96
C THR A 384 34.86 -7.83 14.32
N THR A 385 35.22 -6.83 15.12
CA THR A 385 34.55 -6.55 16.39
C THR A 385 33.34 -5.64 16.19
N LEU A 386 32.13 -6.16 16.44
CA LEU A 386 30.89 -5.36 16.47
C LEU A 386 30.30 -5.37 17.88
N ARG A 387 30.02 -4.19 18.44
CA ARG A 387 29.48 -4.00 19.81
C ARG A 387 30.24 -4.80 20.90
N GLY A 388 31.56 -4.88 20.79
CA GLY A 388 32.42 -5.61 21.73
C GLY A 388 32.43 -7.13 21.56
N THR A 389 31.76 -7.68 20.54
CA THR A 389 31.78 -9.10 20.20
C THR A 389 32.57 -9.32 18.90
N ASN A 390 33.43 -10.33 18.86
CA ASN A 390 34.21 -10.69 17.68
C ASN A 390 33.44 -11.66 16.80
N PHE A 391 33.24 -11.29 15.53
CA PHE A 391 32.59 -12.12 14.53
C PHE A 391 33.60 -12.58 13.48
N PRO A 392 33.57 -13.87 13.06
CA PRO A 392 34.39 -14.35 11.95
C PRO A 392 34.08 -13.60 10.66
N ARG A 393 35.11 -13.35 9.85
CA ARG A 393 34.99 -12.58 8.62
C ARG A 393 33.95 -13.12 7.65
N SER A 394 33.90 -14.43 7.49
CA SER A 394 32.92 -15.12 6.62
C SER A 394 31.48 -14.83 7.02
N VAL A 395 31.20 -14.71 8.33
CA VAL A 395 29.88 -14.39 8.86
C VAL A 395 29.51 -12.95 8.52
N ILE A 396 30.42 -12.00 8.74
CA ILE A 396 30.17 -10.59 8.40
C ILE A 396 29.96 -10.43 6.90
N LYS A 397 30.85 -10.99 6.06
CA LYS A 397 30.73 -10.97 4.60
C LYS A 397 29.38 -11.52 4.14
N SER A 398 28.95 -12.67 4.65
CA SER A 398 27.65 -13.26 4.32
C SER A 398 26.46 -12.38 4.69
N LYS A 399 26.53 -11.64 5.80
CA LYS A 399 25.45 -10.72 6.22
C LYS A 399 25.49 -9.40 5.44
N MET A 400 26.65 -8.77 5.28
CA MET A 400 26.79 -7.51 4.55
C MET A 400 26.35 -7.62 3.09
N LEU A 401 26.60 -8.76 2.44
CA LEU A 401 26.13 -9.01 1.08
C LEU A 401 24.59 -9.10 0.95
N ARG A 402 23.87 -9.29 2.05
CA ARG A 402 22.39 -9.32 2.08
C ARG A 402 21.77 -7.96 2.37
N ALA A 403 22.57 -6.94 2.66
CA ALA A 403 22.08 -5.59 2.87
C ALA A 403 21.38 -5.11 1.59
N ASN A 404 20.18 -4.55 1.75
CA ASN A 404 19.43 -3.94 0.67
C ASN A 404 19.06 -2.50 1.04
N ILE A 405 18.43 -1.79 0.11
CA ILE A 405 18.06 -0.38 0.28
C ILE A 405 17.31 -0.13 1.59
N TYR A 406 16.31 -0.95 1.89
CA TYR A 406 15.44 -0.77 3.06
C TYR A 406 16.21 -0.85 4.38
N MET A 407 17.19 -1.77 4.45
CA MET A 407 18.03 -1.92 5.63
C MET A 407 18.98 -0.73 5.79
N VAL A 408 19.56 -0.25 4.68
CA VAL A 408 20.48 0.90 4.69
C VAL A 408 19.76 2.19 5.10
N GLU A 409 18.60 2.49 4.49
CA GLU A 409 17.77 3.64 4.87
C GLU A 409 17.40 3.57 6.35
N ASN A 410 16.89 2.42 6.83
CA ASN A 410 16.49 2.25 8.23
C ASN A 410 17.66 2.54 9.19
N VAL A 411 18.86 2.09 8.85
CA VAL A 411 20.07 2.35 9.64
C VAL A 411 20.44 3.82 9.65
N LEU A 412 20.53 4.48 8.49
CA LEU A 412 20.93 5.89 8.39
C LEU A 412 19.98 6.80 9.16
N VAL A 413 18.68 6.56 9.06
CA VAL A 413 17.70 7.39 9.74
C VAL A 413 17.63 7.10 11.24
N ASN A 414 17.95 5.87 11.68
CA ASN A 414 18.14 5.59 13.11
C ASN A 414 19.42 6.24 13.66
N MET A 415 20.50 6.27 12.86
CA MET A 415 21.73 6.96 13.22
C MET A 415 21.54 8.46 13.40
N ALA A 416 20.73 9.11 12.57
CA ALA A 416 20.43 10.54 12.69
C ALA A 416 19.76 10.93 14.02
N LYS A 417 19.16 9.97 14.74
CA LYS A 417 18.47 10.20 16.03
C LYS A 417 19.35 9.94 17.25
N VAL A 418 20.56 9.42 17.05
CA VAL A 418 21.47 9.06 18.14
C VAL A 418 22.52 10.16 18.27
N ASP A 419 22.45 10.88 19.39
CA ASP A 419 23.46 11.88 19.74
C ASP A 419 24.78 11.22 20.14
N ASN A 420 25.88 11.99 20.05
CA ASN A 420 27.21 11.60 20.52
C ASN A 420 27.82 10.34 19.85
N ILE A 421 27.49 10.08 18.58
CA ILE A 421 28.18 9.06 17.80
C ILE A 421 29.65 9.49 17.59
N LYS A 422 30.59 8.76 18.23
CA LYS A 422 32.03 9.03 18.10
C LYS A 422 32.63 8.57 16.77
N ASN A 423 32.07 7.52 16.17
CA ASN A 423 32.55 6.95 14.93
C ASN A 423 31.36 6.46 14.09
N PHE A 424 30.94 7.30 13.15
CA PHE A 424 29.78 7.05 12.28
C PHE A 424 29.93 5.77 11.47
N ARG A 425 31.11 5.53 10.87
CA ARG A 425 31.36 4.33 10.07
C ARG A 425 31.20 3.04 10.88
N LYS A 426 31.84 2.94 12.05
CA LYS A 426 31.72 1.73 12.91
C LYS A 426 30.29 1.53 13.41
N TYR A 427 29.61 2.62 13.74
CA TYR A 427 28.23 2.56 14.18
C TYR A 427 27.32 2.06 13.04
N PHE A 428 27.47 2.61 11.84
CA PHE A 428 26.74 2.22 10.64
C PHE A 428 26.86 0.73 10.37
N ILE A 429 28.10 0.21 10.28
CA ILE A 429 28.34 -1.22 10.04
C ILE A 429 27.70 -2.09 11.12
N SER A 430 27.82 -1.69 12.39
CA SER A 430 27.20 -2.44 13.48
C SER A 430 25.67 -2.42 13.41
N ALA A 431 25.07 -1.28 13.09
CA ALA A 431 23.62 -1.14 12.98
C ALA A 431 23.10 -1.94 11.78
N LEU A 432 23.76 -1.84 10.61
CA LEU A 432 23.43 -2.58 9.41
C LEU A 432 23.51 -4.09 9.61
N TYR A 433 24.54 -4.57 10.30
CA TYR A 433 24.64 -6.00 10.64
C TYR A 433 23.41 -6.49 11.43
N ASN A 434 22.99 -5.73 12.45
CA ASN A 434 21.84 -6.11 13.26
C ASN A 434 20.54 -6.03 12.47
N GLU A 435 20.39 -4.99 11.64
CA GLU A 435 19.22 -4.83 10.79
C GLU A 435 19.05 -6.02 9.84
N VAL A 436 20.12 -6.42 9.15
CA VAL A 436 20.15 -7.60 8.29
C VAL A 436 19.74 -8.88 9.05
N LEU A 437 20.15 -9.01 10.32
CA LEU A 437 19.82 -10.17 11.13
C LEU A 437 18.33 -10.25 11.48
N THR A 438 17.71 -9.12 11.82
CA THR A 438 16.33 -9.09 12.32
C THR A 438 15.29 -8.82 11.25
N TYR A 439 15.67 -8.29 10.09
CA TYR A 439 14.76 -7.83 9.03
C TYR A 439 13.71 -8.88 8.64
N HIS A 440 14.13 -10.08 8.24
CA HIS A 440 13.17 -11.12 7.80
C HIS A 440 12.30 -11.67 8.94
N PHE A 441 12.80 -11.63 10.19
CA PHE A 441 11.99 -12.03 11.34
C PHE A 441 10.86 -11.03 11.54
N ASN A 442 11.19 -9.74 11.56
CA ASN A 442 10.20 -8.67 11.69
C ASN A 442 9.21 -8.68 10.53
N GLU A 443 9.70 -8.77 9.29
CA GLU A 443 8.86 -8.85 8.09
C GLU A 443 7.93 -10.07 8.11
N GLY A 444 8.46 -11.22 8.54
CA GLY A 444 7.66 -12.44 8.67
C GLY A 444 6.58 -12.33 9.73
N CYS A 445 6.85 -11.63 10.85
CA CYS A 445 5.84 -11.35 11.87
C CYS A 445 4.74 -10.42 11.34
N GLU A 446 5.13 -9.35 10.65
CA GLU A 446 4.18 -8.40 10.04
C GLU A 446 3.31 -9.09 8.97
N SER A 447 3.91 -9.92 8.11
CA SER A 447 3.19 -10.67 7.08
C SER A 447 2.16 -11.62 7.68
N ARG A 448 2.55 -12.39 8.72
CA ARG A 448 1.61 -13.29 9.42
C ARG A 448 0.49 -12.52 10.11
N TRP A 449 0.79 -11.35 10.67
CA TRP A 449 -0.23 -10.49 11.26
C TRP A 449 -1.23 -10.00 10.19
N ALA A 450 -0.72 -9.52 9.05
CA ALA A 450 -1.53 -9.07 7.93
C ALA A 450 -2.43 -10.20 7.39
N ASP A 451 -1.88 -11.40 7.19
CA ASP A 451 -2.65 -12.56 6.75
C ASP A 451 -3.76 -12.92 7.76
N ASN A 452 -3.50 -12.84 9.07
CA ASN A 452 -4.52 -13.08 10.09
C ASN A 452 -5.60 -11.99 10.10
N ALA A 453 -5.23 -10.71 9.96
CA ALA A 453 -6.20 -9.61 9.88
C ALA A 453 -7.12 -9.74 8.66
N VAL A 454 -6.57 -10.13 7.50
CA VAL A 454 -7.37 -10.45 6.31
C VAL A 454 -8.28 -11.65 6.59
N ALA A 455 -7.78 -12.73 7.19
CA ALA A 455 -8.61 -13.89 7.51
C ALA A 455 -9.75 -13.58 8.50
N GLU A 456 -9.55 -12.65 9.44
CA GLU A 456 -10.61 -12.18 10.35
C GLU A 456 -11.70 -11.39 9.61
N MET A 457 -11.31 -10.54 8.66
CA MET A 457 -12.26 -9.74 7.87
C MET A 457 -13.00 -10.56 6.83
N TYR A 458 -12.29 -11.44 6.13
CA TYR A 458 -12.81 -12.22 5.00
C TYR A 458 -13.43 -13.55 5.39
N GLY A 459 -13.32 -13.92 6.68
CA GLY A 459 -13.60 -15.27 7.15
C GLY A 459 -12.41 -16.19 6.87
N ARG A 460 -12.13 -17.11 7.81
CA ARG A 460 -11.12 -18.14 7.57
C ARG A 460 -11.63 -19.05 6.46
N ALA A 461 -10.91 -19.15 5.35
CA ALA A 461 -11.12 -20.21 4.39
C ALA A 461 -11.00 -21.55 5.15
N VAL A 462 -12.08 -22.32 5.19
CA VAL A 462 -12.13 -23.66 5.80
C VAL A 462 -11.50 -24.67 4.88
#